data_AF-A0A662IV86-F1
#
_entry.id   AF-A0A662IV86-F1
#
_cell.length_a   1.000
_cell.length_b   1.000
_cell.length_c   1.000
_cell.angle_alpha   90.00
_cell.angle_beta   90.00
_cell.angle_gamma   90.00
#
_symmetry.space_group_name_H-M   'P 1'
#
loop_
_entity.id
_entity.type
_entity.pdbx_description
1 polymer ?
#
loop_
_entity_poly.entity_id
_entity_poly.type
_entity_poly.pdbx_seq_one_letter_code
_entity_poly.pdbx_strand_id
1 'polypeptide(L)'
;MSQVLKDVREAVLKALKEKRVQITVGLVQAFYSEVELSDVFKEPEQYFKPDTGWTLGQLFDIRQGVTWGGSGCETIFVLDEDTVRKLGLEPELVRKTIGGEDIEPWKINWKGYYLLFPYIERNGKWIRAFLNPDKGDMDVLDFTIKVARQEDPQEDLSSRLRWRIAEGLVKYPRAAEYLVRHYDVLSKRIGSPLPRNRKWYEFHRPREPILAKAPKIVCRRLMREPVFALDEEGYLPRDSVWCLIPKPARLKEVKRKLRKVLKRDVTDREALNYILYHLNSGAFKQALNKRISRKRGGFITITKDVLESFIIPEPK
;
A
#
# COMPACT_ATOMS: atom_id res chain seq x y z
N MET A 1 -24.59 -5.03 13.40
CA MET A 1 -24.26 -5.39 11.99
C MET A 1 -25.54 -5.20 11.17
N SER A 2 -25.54 -4.31 10.17
CA SER A 2 -26.76 -3.97 9.41
C SER A 2 -27.34 -5.19 8.68
N GLN A 3 -28.65 -5.19 8.39
CA GLN A 3 -29.31 -6.27 7.65
C GLN A 3 -28.61 -6.57 6.31
N VAL A 4 -28.22 -5.50 5.62
CA VAL A 4 -27.43 -5.55 4.38
C VAL A 4 -26.12 -6.33 4.53
N LEU A 5 -25.39 -6.16 5.63
CA LEU A 5 -24.13 -6.89 5.88
C LEU A 5 -24.38 -8.38 6.14
N LYS A 6 -25.53 -8.75 6.70
CA LYS A 6 -25.93 -10.16 6.90
C LYS A 6 -26.23 -10.83 5.56
N ASP A 7 -26.99 -10.16 4.70
CA ASP A 7 -27.39 -10.69 3.39
C ASP A 7 -26.17 -10.97 2.49
N VAL A 8 -25.21 -10.03 2.45
CA VAL A 8 -23.95 -10.19 1.68
C VAL A 8 -23.13 -11.38 2.23
N ARG A 9 -23.07 -11.52 3.56
CA ARG A 9 -22.37 -12.64 4.20
C ARG A 9 -23.02 -13.99 3.86
N GLU A 10 -24.35 -14.07 3.88
CA GLU A 10 -25.07 -15.30 3.54
C GLU A 10 -24.87 -15.70 2.07
N ALA A 11 -24.89 -14.74 1.15
CA ALA A 11 -24.59 -14.99 -0.27
C ALA A 11 -23.19 -15.59 -0.46
N VAL A 12 -22.17 -15.06 0.25
CA VAL A 12 -20.81 -15.63 0.25
C VAL A 12 -20.81 -17.04 0.81
N LEU A 13 -21.44 -17.28 1.97
CA LEU A 13 -21.47 -18.60 2.61
C LEU A 13 -22.18 -19.65 1.75
N LYS A 14 -23.27 -19.28 1.06
CA LYS A 14 -23.97 -20.15 0.11
C LYS A 14 -23.08 -20.54 -1.06
N ALA A 15 -22.41 -19.56 -1.68
CA ALA A 15 -21.46 -19.81 -2.77
C ALA A 15 -20.31 -20.74 -2.37
N LEU A 16 -19.86 -20.66 -1.10
CA LEU A 16 -18.84 -21.55 -0.55
C LEU A 16 -19.36 -22.97 -0.26
N LYS A 17 -20.59 -23.11 0.26
CA LYS A 17 -21.16 -24.40 0.72
C LYS A 17 -21.59 -25.32 -0.43
N GLU A 18 -22.05 -24.76 -1.54
CA GLU A 18 -22.55 -25.52 -2.70
C GLU A 18 -21.45 -26.28 -3.48
N LYS A 19 -20.17 -26.15 -3.11
CA LYS A 19 -19.03 -26.79 -3.80
C LYS A 19 -18.31 -27.86 -2.95
N ARG A 20 -19.03 -28.88 -2.49
CA ARG A 20 -18.43 -30.10 -1.92
C ARG A 20 -17.62 -30.84 -3.00
N VAL A 21 -16.33 -31.07 -2.78
CA VAL A 21 -15.52 -32.02 -3.57
C VAL A 21 -14.88 -33.03 -2.61
N GLN A 22 -15.17 -34.31 -2.84
CA GLN A 22 -14.45 -35.47 -2.28
C GLN A 22 -13.05 -35.52 -2.89
N ILE A 23 -12.02 -35.69 -2.06
CA ILE A 23 -10.64 -35.87 -2.52
C ILE A 23 -10.36 -37.38 -2.56
N THR A 24 -10.20 -37.93 -3.76
CA THR A 24 -9.60 -39.26 -3.97
C THR A 24 -8.13 -39.05 -4.27
N VAL A 25 -7.23 -39.53 -3.39
CA VAL A 25 -5.77 -39.41 -3.56
C VAL A 25 -5.27 -40.64 -4.31
N GLY A 26 -4.76 -40.45 -5.53
CA GLY A 26 -4.02 -41.45 -6.28
C GLY A 26 -2.51 -41.22 -6.16
N LEU A 27 -1.80 -42.21 -5.64
CA LEU A 27 -0.33 -42.33 -5.63
C LEU A 27 0.20 -42.37 -7.07
N VAL A 28 1.25 -41.61 -7.38
CA VAL A 28 2.09 -41.86 -8.56
C VAL A 28 3.57 -41.81 -8.18
N GLN A 29 4.25 -42.91 -8.51
CA GLN A 29 5.67 -43.19 -8.34
C GLN A 29 6.54 -42.27 -9.22
N ALA A 30 7.72 -41.94 -8.70
CA ALA A 30 8.73 -41.13 -9.37
C ALA A 30 9.54 -41.94 -10.40
N PHE A 31 9.76 -41.36 -11.58
CA PHE A 31 10.89 -41.68 -12.46
C PHE A 31 11.66 -40.39 -12.73
N TYR A 32 12.97 -40.44 -12.51
CA TYR A 32 13.89 -39.32 -12.72
C TYR A 32 14.32 -39.23 -14.18
N SER A 33 14.12 -38.07 -14.79
CA SER A 33 14.86 -37.58 -15.95
C SER A 33 15.08 -36.08 -15.73
N GLU A 34 16.28 -35.59 -16.03
CA GLU A 34 16.78 -34.24 -15.75
C GLU A 34 15.72 -33.15 -15.99
N VAL A 35 15.38 -32.43 -14.93
CA VAL A 35 14.38 -31.35 -14.92
C VAL A 35 15.15 -30.02 -14.88
N GLU A 36 14.96 -29.16 -15.87
CA GLU A 36 15.46 -27.78 -15.77
C GLU A 36 14.80 -27.07 -14.58
N LEU A 37 15.53 -26.16 -13.92
CA LEU A 37 15.02 -25.39 -12.76
C LEU A 37 13.71 -24.65 -13.06
N SER A 38 13.42 -24.35 -14.32
CA SER A 38 12.17 -23.74 -14.82
C SER A 38 10.96 -24.70 -14.78
N ASP A 39 11.20 -26.01 -14.85
CA ASP A 39 10.16 -27.04 -14.88
C ASP A 39 9.77 -27.55 -13.48
N VAL A 40 10.63 -27.32 -12.47
CA VAL A 40 10.29 -27.56 -11.04
C VAL A 40 9.23 -26.57 -10.52
N PHE A 41 9.01 -25.43 -11.21
CA PHE A 41 8.06 -24.38 -10.78
C PHE A 41 6.70 -24.43 -11.46
N LYS A 42 6.43 -25.40 -12.35
CA LYS A 42 5.09 -25.61 -12.90
C LYS A 42 4.41 -26.75 -12.16
N GLU A 43 3.95 -26.48 -10.94
CA GLU A 43 2.98 -27.38 -10.32
C GLU A 43 1.61 -27.25 -11.00
N PRO A 44 0.84 -28.35 -11.10
CA PRO A 44 -0.28 -28.47 -12.03
C PRO A 44 -1.43 -27.54 -11.67
N GLU A 45 -2.02 -26.89 -12.68
CA GLU A 45 -3.13 -25.94 -12.60
C GLU A 45 -4.49 -26.53 -12.17
N GLN A 46 -4.53 -27.50 -11.26
CA GLN A 46 -5.77 -28.17 -10.84
C GLN A 46 -6.08 -27.98 -9.36
N TYR A 47 -6.21 -26.73 -8.91
CA TYR A 47 -6.62 -26.45 -7.53
C TYR A 47 -7.58 -25.25 -7.46
N PHE A 48 -8.81 -25.52 -7.00
CA PHE A 48 -9.91 -24.57 -6.76
C PHE A 48 -10.00 -23.43 -7.79
N LYS A 49 -10.22 -23.77 -9.06
CA LYS A 49 -10.88 -22.84 -9.99
C LYS A 49 -12.37 -22.94 -9.68
N PRO A 50 -13.03 -21.96 -9.03
CA PRO A 50 -14.46 -21.90 -9.20
C PRO A 50 -14.73 -21.82 -10.70
N ASP A 51 -15.64 -22.65 -11.22
CA ASP A 51 -16.02 -22.68 -12.65
C ASP A 51 -16.28 -21.28 -13.24
N THR A 52 -16.64 -20.31 -12.37
CA THR A 52 -16.73 -18.89 -12.68
C THR A 52 -16.16 -18.02 -11.54
N GLY A 53 -15.41 -16.96 -11.86
CA GLY A 53 -14.86 -16.01 -10.88
C GLY A 53 -13.88 -15.02 -11.52
N TRP A 54 -13.32 -14.13 -10.70
CA TRP A 54 -12.27 -13.19 -11.12
C TRP A 54 -11.03 -13.36 -10.27
N THR A 55 -9.84 -13.25 -10.86
CA THR A 55 -8.62 -13.15 -10.06
C THR A 55 -8.53 -11.77 -9.41
N LEU A 56 -7.81 -11.66 -8.28
CA LEU A 56 -7.56 -10.35 -7.66
C LEU A 56 -6.83 -9.40 -8.61
N GLY A 57 -5.91 -9.90 -9.44
CA GLY A 57 -5.24 -9.09 -10.46
C GLY A 57 -6.19 -8.56 -11.55
N GLN A 58 -7.27 -9.28 -11.84
CA GLN A 58 -8.32 -8.78 -12.73
C GLN A 58 -9.15 -7.68 -12.05
N LEU A 59 -9.48 -7.82 -10.77
CA LEU A 59 -10.34 -6.88 -10.05
C LEU A 59 -9.60 -5.61 -9.56
N PHE A 60 -8.31 -5.74 -9.26
CA PHE A 60 -7.55 -4.70 -8.57
C PHE A 60 -6.21 -4.39 -9.24
N ASP A 61 -5.74 -3.16 -9.06
CA ASP A 61 -4.33 -2.82 -9.17
C ASP A 61 -3.68 -3.03 -7.80
N ILE A 62 -2.84 -4.07 -7.69
CA ILE A 62 -2.16 -4.39 -6.44
C ILE A 62 -0.85 -3.63 -6.34
N ARG A 63 -0.72 -2.81 -5.30
CA ARG A 63 0.40 -1.89 -5.07
C ARG A 63 0.93 -2.03 -3.66
N GLN A 64 2.25 -1.96 -3.51
CA GLN A 64 2.88 -1.87 -2.20
C GLN A 64 2.86 -0.42 -1.71
N GLY A 65 2.79 -0.20 -0.40
CA GLY A 65 2.96 1.12 0.18
C GLY A 65 4.33 1.77 -0.05
N VAL A 66 4.47 2.98 0.48
CA VAL A 66 5.64 3.83 0.29
C VAL A 66 6.83 3.37 1.13
N THR A 67 8.05 3.62 0.64
CA THR A 67 9.29 3.28 1.34
C THR A 67 10.20 4.49 1.38
N TRP A 68 10.56 4.99 2.56
CA TRP A 68 11.54 6.06 2.70
C TRP A 68 12.97 5.57 2.46
N GLY A 69 13.32 4.36 2.94
CA GLY A 69 14.65 3.77 2.84
C GLY A 69 15.64 4.32 3.86
N GLY A 70 16.60 3.49 4.27
CA GLY A 70 17.65 3.83 5.23
C GLY A 70 17.26 3.54 6.68
N SER A 71 18.19 3.02 7.47
CA SER A 71 18.01 2.87 8.92
C SER A 71 17.82 4.24 9.59
N GLY A 72 16.99 4.31 10.64
CA GLY A 72 16.69 5.54 11.38
C GLY A 72 15.71 6.51 10.70
N CYS A 73 15.52 6.40 9.39
CA CYS A 73 14.63 7.30 8.62
C CYS A 73 13.15 7.16 9.00
N GLU A 74 12.72 6.02 9.54
CA GLU A 74 11.34 5.83 10.01
C GLU A 74 10.96 6.85 11.08
N THR A 75 11.85 7.08 12.07
CA THR A 75 11.62 8.03 13.16
C THR A 75 11.53 9.48 12.70
N ILE A 76 12.00 9.77 11.48
CA ILE A 76 11.95 11.10 10.87
C ILE A 76 10.64 11.28 10.10
N PHE A 77 10.22 10.26 9.34
CA PHE A 77 9.07 10.36 8.45
C PHE A 77 7.75 9.93 9.09
N VAL A 78 7.75 9.02 10.06
CA VAL A 78 6.55 8.53 10.75
C VAL A 78 6.46 9.23 12.11
N LEU A 79 5.47 10.11 12.24
CA LEU A 79 5.30 10.98 13.40
C LEU A 79 3.94 10.70 14.04
N ASP A 80 3.88 10.70 15.37
CA ASP A 80 2.61 10.73 16.08
C ASP A 80 1.94 12.11 15.94
N GLU A 81 0.64 12.14 16.21
CA GLU A 81 -0.19 13.33 16.08
C GLU A 81 0.28 14.50 16.96
N ASP A 82 0.80 14.22 18.15
CA ASP A 82 1.31 15.25 19.07
C ASP A 82 2.59 15.88 18.55
N THR A 83 3.47 15.09 17.95
CA THR A 83 4.70 15.57 17.29
C THR A 83 4.35 16.44 16.09
N VAL A 84 3.40 16.02 15.24
CA VAL A 84 2.90 16.84 14.13
C VAL A 84 2.35 18.18 14.62
N ARG A 85 1.51 18.16 15.66
CA ARG A 85 0.95 19.37 16.28
C ARG A 85 2.04 20.29 16.84
N LYS A 86 2.97 19.74 17.61
CA LYS A 86 4.07 20.50 18.26
C LYS A 86 5.00 21.14 17.23
N LEU A 87 5.28 20.45 16.13
CA LEU A 87 6.12 20.98 15.05
C LEU A 87 5.38 21.97 14.15
N GLY A 88 4.04 21.97 14.17
CA GLY A 88 3.23 22.83 13.30
C GLY A 88 3.47 22.55 11.83
N LEU A 89 3.66 21.28 11.45
CA LEU A 89 3.95 20.88 10.08
C LEU A 89 2.80 21.23 9.13
N GLU A 90 3.15 21.66 7.92
CA GLU A 90 2.16 22.04 6.92
C GLU A 90 1.28 20.82 6.53
N PRO A 91 -0.05 20.94 6.65
CA PRO A 91 -0.96 19.80 6.50
C PRO A 91 -0.90 19.18 5.10
N GLU A 92 -0.51 19.92 4.07
CA GLU A 92 -0.33 19.43 2.70
C GLU A 92 0.77 18.37 2.58
N LEU A 93 1.77 18.44 3.47
CA LEU A 93 2.90 17.50 3.53
C LEU A 93 2.73 16.44 4.60
N VAL A 94 1.57 16.39 5.26
CA VAL A 94 1.30 15.44 6.34
C VAL A 94 0.12 14.55 5.94
N ARG A 95 0.33 13.24 5.94
CA ARG A 95 -0.68 12.25 5.51
C ARG A 95 -0.94 11.25 6.62
N LYS A 96 -2.20 10.96 6.96
CA LYS A 96 -2.50 9.83 7.84
C LYS A 96 -1.91 8.56 7.23
N THR A 97 -1.22 7.76 8.05
CA THR A 97 -0.53 6.55 7.59
C THR A 97 -0.92 5.32 8.39
N ILE A 98 -0.76 4.15 7.78
CA ILE A 98 -0.97 2.85 8.40
C ILE A 98 0.18 1.92 8.04
N GLY A 99 0.60 1.10 9.00
CA GLY A 99 1.45 -0.07 8.80
C GLY A 99 0.66 -1.37 8.87
N GLY A 100 1.31 -2.49 8.60
CA GLY A 100 0.69 -3.81 8.67
C GLY A 100 0.11 -4.11 10.06
N GLU A 101 0.76 -3.65 11.12
CA GLU A 101 0.32 -3.81 12.51
C GLU A 101 -0.98 -3.07 12.85
N ASP A 102 -1.42 -2.13 12.01
CA ASP A 102 -2.65 -1.35 12.20
C ASP A 102 -3.86 -2.02 11.53
N ILE A 103 -3.65 -3.08 10.74
CA ILE A 103 -4.70 -3.76 9.98
C ILE A 103 -5.15 -4.99 10.75
N GLU A 104 -6.43 -5.08 11.11
CA GLU A 104 -7.07 -6.27 11.65
C GLU A 104 -8.10 -6.82 10.64
N PRO A 105 -8.60 -8.05 10.82
CA PRO A 105 -9.71 -8.52 10.00
C PRO A 105 -10.83 -7.49 10.05
N TRP A 106 -11.30 -7.07 8.87
CA TRP A 106 -12.43 -6.17 8.65
C TRP A 106 -12.21 -4.69 8.96
N LYS A 107 -11.17 -4.32 9.72
CA LYS A 107 -11.00 -2.93 10.19
C LYS A 107 -9.55 -2.48 10.26
N ILE A 108 -9.37 -1.16 10.16
CA ILE A 108 -8.11 -0.48 10.36
C ILE A 108 -8.17 0.20 11.73
N ASN A 109 -7.27 -0.17 12.64
CA ASN A 109 -7.10 0.48 13.93
C ASN A 109 -5.98 1.51 13.80
N TRP A 110 -6.30 2.67 13.24
CA TRP A 110 -5.32 3.74 13.08
C TRP A 110 -4.90 4.30 14.45
N LYS A 111 -3.59 4.38 14.69
CA LYS A 111 -3.00 4.73 16.00
C LYS A 111 -2.56 6.18 16.12
N GLY A 112 -3.09 7.07 15.28
CA GLY A 112 -2.69 8.49 15.31
C GLY A 112 -1.35 8.79 14.63
N TYR A 113 -0.85 7.89 13.77
CA TYR A 113 0.40 8.12 13.04
C TYR A 113 0.18 8.83 11.70
N TYR A 114 1.12 9.71 11.40
CA TYR A 114 1.19 10.48 10.17
C TYR A 114 2.55 10.27 9.49
N LEU A 115 2.54 10.36 8.16
CA LEU A 115 3.74 10.47 7.34
C LEU A 115 4.00 11.94 7.02
N LEU A 116 5.19 12.43 7.36
CA LEU A 116 5.78 13.58 6.69
C LEU A 116 6.17 13.14 5.27
N PHE A 117 5.42 13.61 4.29
CA PHE A 117 5.51 13.19 2.91
C PHE A 117 5.90 14.40 2.04
N PRO A 118 7.18 14.55 1.64
CA PRO A 118 7.72 15.76 1.02
C PRO A 118 7.35 15.89 -0.47
N TYR A 119 6.11 15.56 -0.80
CA TYR A 119 5.55 15.55 -2.14
C TYR A 119 4.14 16.11 -2.15
N ILE A 120 3.81 16.82 -3.22
CA ILE A 120 2.47 17.28 -3.55
C ILE A 120 1.95 16.55 -4.79
N GLU A 121 0.64 16.33 -4.86
CA GLU A 121 0.02 15.74 -6.04
C GLU A 121 -0.21 16.81 -7.11
N ARG A 122 0.28 16.59 -8.33
CA ARG A 122 -0.02 17.41 -9.52
C ARG A 122 -0.21 16.50 -10.72
N ASN A 123 -1.33 16.63 -11.43
CA ASN A 123 -1.65 15.85 -12.63
C ASN A 123 -1.46 14.32 -12.44
N GLY A 124 -1.91 13.78 -11.30
CA GLY A 124 -1.80 12.35 -10.98
C GLY A 124 -0.37 11.86 -10.70
N LYS A 125 0.59 12.76 -10.46
CA LYS A 125 1.97 12.44 -10.10
C LYS A 125 2.38 13.13 -8.80
N TRP A 126 3.33 12.52 -8.09
CA TRP A 126 4.02 13.17 -6.99
C TRP A 126 5.08 14.12 -7.53
N ILE A 127 5.02 15.36 -7.11
CA ILE A 127 6.02 16.40 -7.38
C ILE A 127 6.67 16.77 -6.05
N ARG A 128 7.99 16.97 -6.04
CA ARG A 128 8.72 17.37 -4.82
C ARG A 128 8.17 18.70 -4.30
N ALA A 129 7.91 18.76 -3.00
CA ALA A 129 7.27 19.91 -2.36
C ALA A 129 8.13 21.19 -2.38
N PHE A 130 9.45 21.03 -2.52
CA PHE A 130 10.42 22.11 -2.42
C PHE A 130 10.93 22.59 -3.79
N LEU A 131 10.17 22.35 -4.87
CA LEU A 131 10.43 23.02 -6.15
C LEU A 131 9.81 24.41 -6.13
N ASN A 132 10.59 25.40 -6.58
CA ASN A 132 10.14 26.78 -6.72
C ASN A 132 9.93 27.10 -8.21
N PRO A 133 8.67 27.21 -8.67
CA PRO A 133 8.36 27.47 -10.08
C PRO A 133 8.82 28.85 -10.55
N ASP A 134 8.83 29.86 -9.67
CA ASP A 134 9.29 31.22 -9.99
C ASP A 134 10.81 31.28 -10.23
N LYS A 135 11.52 30.20 -9.86
CA LYS A 135 12.95 29.99 -10.11
C LYS A 135 13.22 28.86 -11.10
N GLY A 136 12.27 28.58 -12.00
CA GLY A 136 12.43 27.55 -13.03
C GLY A 136 12.41 26.13 -12.47
N ASP A 137 11.51 25.87 -11.51
CA ASP A 137 11.37 24.59 -10.78
C ASP A 137 12.67 24.13 -10.07
N MET A 138 13.48 25.11 -9.65
CA MET A 138 14.67 24.85 -8.84
C MET A 138 14.29 24.30 -7.46
N ASP A 139 15.05 23.31 -6.98
CA ASP A 139 14.82 22.71 -5.66
C ASP A 139 15.45 23.57 -4.57
N VAL A 140 14.64 24.22 -3.76
CA VAL A 140 15.11 25.15 -2.71
C VAL A 140 15.67 24.46 -1.48
N LEU A 141 15.71 23.12 -1.44
CA LEU A 141 16.50 22.34 -0.47
C LEU A 141 17.74 21.69 -1.09
N ASP A 142 18.08 22.07 -2.32
CA ASP A 142 19.39 21.79 -2.89
C ASP A 142 20.40 22.85 -2.43
N PHE A 143 21.27 22.45 -1.50
CA PHE A 143 22.31 23.32 -0.95
C PHE A 143 23.63 23.25 -1.74
N THR A 144 23.67 22.53 -2.88
CA THR A 144 24.83 22.60 -3.80
C THR A 144 24.81 23.85 -4.67
N ILE A 145 23.66 24.53 -4.71
CA ILE A 145 23.44 25.76 -5.47
C ILE A 145 23.12 26.91 -4.51
N LYS A 146 23.54 28.12 -4.87
CA LYS A 146 23.13 29.36 -4.19
C LYS A 146 21.85 29.86 -4.85
N VAL A 147 20.79 30.04 -4.06
CA VAL A 147 19.45 30.39 -4.59
C VAL A 147 18.90 31.68 -3.98
N ALA A 148 19.28 31.99 -2.74
CA ALA A 148 18.97 33.27 -2.10
C ALA A 148 20.13 34.26 -2.31
N ARG A 149 19.82 35.55 -2.36
CA ARG A 149 20.81 36.61 -2.63
C ARG A 149 21.84 36.70 -1.51
N GLN A 150 21.35 36.71 -0.27
CA GLN A 150 22.16 36.88 0.95
C GLN A 150 22.76 35.57 1.47
N GLU A 151 22.47 34.45 0.82
CA GLU A 151 23.01 33.14 1.19
C GLU A 151 24.53 33.06 0.98
N ASP A 152 25.27 32.71 2.02
CA ASP A 152 26.69 32.36 1.96
C ASP A 152 26.83 30.82 1.87
N PRO A 153 27.45 30.28 0.80
CA PRO A 153 27.72 28.84 0.70
C PRO A 153 28.56 28.24 1.84
N GLN A 154 29.31 29.04 2.59
CA GLN A 154 30.12 28.59 3.73
C GLN A 154 29.32 28.45 5.03
N GLU A 155 28.12 29.02 5.10
CA GLU A 155 27.24 28.89 6.26
C GLU A 155 26.69 27.47 6.41
N ASP A 156 26.29 27.13 7.64
CA ASP A 156 25.58 25.89 7.90
C ASP A 156 24.21 25.84 7.21
N LEU A 157 23.69 24.64 6.99
CA LEU A 157 22.44 24.43 6.24
C LEU A 157 21.23 25.14 6.85
N SER A 158 21.18 25.29 8.18
CA SER A 158 20.07 25.95 8.86
C SER A 158 20.10 27.46 8.60
N SER A 159 21.29 28.07 8.65
CA SER A 159 21.49 29.48 8.30
C SER A 159 21.15 29.76 6.84
N ARG A 160 21.63 28.91 5.93
CA ARG A 160 21.30 28.99 4.50
C ARG A 160 19.80 28.83 4.25
N LEU A 161 19.13 27.92 4.94
CA LEU A 161 17.68 27.75 4.86
C LEU A 161 16.93 29.01 5.32
N ARG A 162 17.37 29.66 6.42
CA ARG A 162 16.74 30.89 6.93
C ARG A 162 16.74 32.00 5.88
N TRP A 163 17.83 32.17 5.13
CA TRP A 163 17.86 33.13 4.01
C TRP A 163 16.82 32.79 2.93
N ARG A 164 16.72 31.52 2.55
CA ARG A 164 15.74 31.06 1.55
C ARG A 164 14.30 31.26 2.02
N ILE A 165 14.02 31.06 3.31
CA ILE A 165 12.71 31.31 3.92
C ILE A 165 12.41 32.82 3.94
N ALA A 166 13.36 33.64 4.39
CA ALA A 166 13.21 35.10 4.50
C ALA A 166 12.94 35.76 3.13
N GLU A 167 13.54 35.24 2.06
CA GLU A 167 13.27 35.68 0.68
C GLU A 167 11.99 35.07 0.08
N GLY A 168 11.21 34.30 0.85
CA GLY A 168 9.95 33.71 0.40
C GLY A 168 10.09 32.56 -0.60
N LEU A 169 11.28 31.96 -0.72
CA LEU A 169 11.56 30.91 -1.70
C LEU A 169 11.03 29.53 -1.27
N VAL A 170 10.83 29.32 0.04
CA VAL A 170 10.43 28.03 0.62
C VAL A 170 8.95 28.06 0.98
N LYS A 171 8.12 27.36 0.20
CA LYS A 171 6.67 27.30 0.39
C LYS A 171 6.26 26.61 1.70
N TYR A 172 7.02 25.60 2.14
CA TYR A 172 6.72 24.79 3.33
C TYR A 172 7.88 24.89 4.34
N PRO A 173 8.03 26.05 5.02
CA PRO A 173 9.19 26.33 5.86
C PRO A 173 9.33 25.40 7.08
N ARG A 174 8.24 24.97 7.73
CA ARG A 174 8.30 24.12 8.93
C ARG A 174 8.78 22.71 8.58
N ALA A 175 8.22 22.12 7.54
CA ALA A 175 8.70 20.84 7.01
C ALA A 175 10.16 20.95 6.53
N ALA A 176 10.54 22.03 5.86
CA ALA A 176 11.92 22.26 5.44
C ALA A 176 12.90 22.32 6.62
N GLU A 177 12.58 23.12 7.65
CA GLU A 177 13.38 23.24 8.88
C GLU A 177 13.54 21.88 9.55
N TYR A 178 12.45 21.13 9.70
CA TYR A 178 12.46 19.80 10.31
C TYR A 178 13.35 18.84 9.51
N LEU A 179 13.20 18.76 8.19
CA LEU A 179 14.03 17.89 7.35
C LEU A 179 15.50 18.28 7.41
N VAL A 180 15.84 19.59 7.39
CA VAL A 180 17.22 20.06 7.45
C VAL A 180 17.88 19.72 8.79
N ARG A 181 17.16 19.76 9.92
CA ARG A 181 17.66 19.28 11.21
C ARG A 181 18.05 17.80 11.18
N HIS A 182 17.46 17.02 10.29
CA HIS A 182 17.75 15.60 10.10
C HIS A 182 18.63 15.30 8.87
N TYR A 183 19.27 16.33 8.29
CA TYR A 183 20.04 16.21 7.06
C TYR A 183 21.10 15.12 7.12
N ASP A 184 21.85 15.00 8.21
CA ASP A 184 22.92 14.00 8.32
C ASP A 184 22.42 12.57 8.17
N VAL A 185 21.30 12.23 8.82
CA VAL A 185 20.68 10.90 8.72
C VAL A 185 20.14 10.65 7.32
N LEU A 186 19.47 11.65 6.74
CA LEU A 186 18.78 11.54 5.45
C LEU A 186 19.73 11.59 4.23
N SER A 187 20.87 12.27 4.34
CA SER A 187 21.89 12.35 3.28
C SER A 187 22.85 11.16 3.31
N LYS A 188 23.12 10.58 4.48
CA LYS A 188 24.07 9.46 4.68
C LYS A 188 23.36 8.13 4.97
N ARG A 189 22.17 7.91 4.38
CA ARG A 189 21.30 6.75 4.67
C ARG A 189 22.04 5.42 4.56
N ILE A 190 22.10 4.71 5.68
CA ILE A 190 22.76 3.40 5.77
C ILE A 190 21.80 2.29 5.30
N GLY A 191 22.30 1.36 4.49
CA GLY A 191 21.61 0.12 4.07
C GLY A 191 20.67 0.26 2.87
N SER A 192 20.13 1.45 2.61
CA SER A 192 19.34 1.72 1.39
C SER A 192 19.54 3.17 0.94
N PRO A 193 20.72 3.49 0.37
CA PRO A 193 21.00 4.84 -0.14
C PRO A 193 20.03 5.20 -1.27
N LEU A 194 19.75 6.49 -1.41
CA LEU A 194 18.92 6.98 -2.52
C LEU A 194 19.72 6.95 -3.83
N PRO A 195 19.05 6.71 -4.98
CA PRO A 195 19.66 6.91 -6.29
C PRO A 195 20.21 8.33 -6.45
N ARG A 196 21.31 8.50 -7.21
CA ARG A 196 22.02 9.79 -7.38
C ARG A 196 21.15 10.94 -7.89
N ASN A 197 20.06 10.64 -8.59
CA ASN A 197 19.14 11.63 -9.16
C ASN A 197 18.03 12.07 -8.18
N ARG A 198 17.97 11.52 -6.97
CA ARG A 198 17.04 11.94 -5.92
C ARG A 198 17.70 12.91 -4.96
N LYS A 199 16.89 13.78 -4.36
CA LYS A 199 17.33 14.63 -3.25
C LYS A 199 17.32 13.86 -1.94
N TRP A 200 18.19 14.27 -1.02
CA TRP A 200 18.45 13.61 0.27
C TRP A 200 17.18 13.38 1.12
N TYR A 201 16.21 14.30 1.05
CA TYR A 201 14.95 14.22 1.81
C TYR A 201 13.90 13.29 1.17
N GLU A 202 14.11 12.81 -0.06
CA GLU A 202 13.13 12.02 -0.78
C GLU A 202 12.94 10.61 -0.21
N PHE A 203 11.83 9.99 -0.61
CA PHE A 203 11.57 8.58 -0.34
C PHE A 203 12.28 7.72 -1.40
N HIS A 204 12.80 6.56 -1.00
CA HIS A 204 13.33 5.58 -1.93
C HIS A 204 12.26 5.11 -2.94
N ARG A 205 11.02 4.91 -2.49
CA ARG A 205 9.85 4.59 -3.33
C ARG A 205 8.63 5.38 -2.84
N PRO A 206 8.36 6.59 -3.36
CA PRO A 206 7.15 7.36 -3.03
C PRO A 206 5.87 6.80 -3.69
N ARG A 207 6.03 5.85 -4.64
CA ARG A 207 4.93 5.23 -5.40
C ARG A 207 4.10 6.27 -6.17
N GLU A 208 2.82 6.03 -6.39
CA GLU A 208 1.92 6.90 -7.13
C GLU A 208 0.77 7.46 -6.26
N PRO A 209 0.20 8.64 -6.60
CA PRO A 209 -0.86 9.27 -5.82
C PRO A 209 -2.13 8.45 -5.59
N ILE A 210 -2.40 7.49 -6.47
CA ILE A 210 -3.54 6.59 -6.35
C ILE A 210 -3.54 5.79 -5.03
N LEU A 211 -2.37 5.57 -4.41
CA LEU A 211 -2.28 4.91 -3.09
C LEU A 211 -2.94 5.70 -1.97
N ALA A 212 -3.02 7.03 -2.06
CA ALA A 212 -3.66 7.87 -1.07
C ALA A 212 -5.17 8.06 -1.32
N LYS A 213 -5.73 7.36 -2.33
CA LYS A 213 -7.16 7.43 -2.63
C LYS A 213 -7.92 6.33 -1.89
N ALA A 214 -9.20 6.60 -1.65
CA ALA A 214 -10.19 5.66 -1.16
C ALA A 214 -11.35 5.55 -2.17
N PRO A 215 -12.14 4.46 -2.16
CA PRO A 215 -11.97 3.28 -1.31
C PRO A 215 -10.91 2.30 -1.87
N LYS A 216 -10.23 1.57 -0.99
CA LYS A 216 -9.32 0.46 -1.37
C LYS A 216 -9.30 -0.63 -0.30
N ILE A 217 -9.00 -1.87 -0.67
CA ILE A 217 -8.77 -2.94 0.30
C ILE A 217 -7.28 -2.96 0.66
N VAL A 218 -6.96 -3.17 1.93
CA VAL A 218 -5.57 -3.24 2.42
C VAL A 218 -5.31 -4.55 3.15
N CYS A 219 -4.09 -5.07 3.06
CA CYS A 219 -3.64 -6.21 3.85
C CYS A 219 -2.18 -6.11 4.24
N ARG A 220 -1.79 -6.87 5.26
CA ARG A 220 -0.40 -6.94 5.72
C ARG A 220 0.48 -7.61 4.65
N ARG A 221 1.73 -7.20 4.52
CA ARG A 221 2.71 -7.94 3.69
C ARG A 221 3.20 -9.20 4.37
N LEU A 222 3.32 -9.15 5.71
CA LEU A 222 3.70 -10.28 6.55
C LEU A 222 2.52 -10.64 7.45
N MET A 223 2.02 -11.87 7.36
CA MET A 223 0.85 -12.31 8.11
C MET A 223 0.96 -13.77 8.54
N ARG A 224 0.32 -14.14 9.65
CA ARG A 224 0.15 -15.57 10.03
C ARG A 224 -1.13 -16.15 9.44
N GLU A 225 -2.13 -15.29 9.29
CA GLU A 225 -3.46 -15.60 8.74
C GLU A 225 -3.89 -14.45 7.82
N PRO A 226 -4.79 -14.68 6.86
CA PRO A 226 -5.39 -13.62 6.04
C PRO A 226 -5.94 -12.50 6.91
N VAL A 227 -5.45 -11.29 6.69
CA VAL A 227 -5.93 -10.08 7.39
C VAL A 227 -6.11 -8.99 6.36
N PHE A 228 -7.38 -8.71 6.05
CA PHE A 228 -7.77 -7.68 5.09
C PHE A 228 -8.77 -6.71 5.74
N ALA A 229 -8.68 -5.44 5.37
CA ALA A 229 -9.62 -4.40 5.78
C ALA A 229 -9.98 -3.49 4.61
N LEU A 230 -11.13 -2.82 4.70
CA LEU A 230 -11.51 -1.75 3.77
C LEU A 230 -10.99 -0.42 4.30
N ASP A 231 -10.24 0.30 3.48
CA ASP A 231 -9.84 1.68 3.71
C ASP A 231 -10.82 2.62 3.00
N GLU A 232 -11.61 3.34 3.80
CA GLU A 232 -12.56 4.37 3.36
C GLU A 232 -12.03 5.79 3.60
N GLU A 233 -10.90 5.94 4.29
CA GLU A 233 -10.32 7.21 4.74
C GLU A 233 -9.22 7.73 3.82
N GLY A 234 -8.60 6.84 3.03
CA GLY A 234 -7.54 7.21 2.10
C GLY A 234 -6.16 7.30 2.76
N TYR A 235 -5.88 6.44 3.74
CA TYR A 235 -4.56 6.36 4.38
C TYR A 235 -3.45 6.18 3.34
N LEU A 236 -2.29 6.80 3.57
CA LEU A 236 -1.07 6.54 2.80
C LEU A 236 -0.31 5.35 3.45
N PRO A 237 -0.37 4.14 2.87
CA PRO A 237 0.22 2.93 3.45
C PRO A 237 1.75 2.95 3.49
N ARG A 238 2.33 2.39 4.56
CA ARG A 238 3.76 2.03 4.65
C ARG A 238 4.06 0.76 3.85
N ASP A 239 5.33 0.47 3.61
CA ASP A 239 5.79 -0.67 2.79
C ASP A 239 5.45 -2.07 3.36
N SER A 240 5.04 -2.12 4.63
CA SER A 240 4.49 -3.29 5.32
C SER A 240 3.04 -3.62 4.90
N VAL A 241 2.43 -2.80 4.03
CA VAL A 241 1.04 -2.94 3.57
C VAL A 241 0.97 -3.13 2.05
N TRP A 242 0.10 -4.05 1.64
CA TRP A 242 -0.41 -4.17 0.27
C TRP A 242 -1.75 -3.47 0.13
N CYS A 243 -1.95 -2.79 -1.00
CA CYS A 243 -3.17 -2.11 -1.38
C CYS A 243 -3.76 -2.72 -2.63
N LEU A 244 -5.03 -3.07 -2.56
CA LEU A 244 -5.85 -3.57 -3.66
C LEU A 244 -6.78 -2.42 -4.08
N ILE A 245 -6.37 -1.69 -5.11
CA ILE A 245 -7.11 -0.53 -5.64
C ILE A 245 -8.10 -1.02 -6.69
N PRO A 246 -9.42 -0.80 -6.54
CA PRO A 246 -10.42 -1.39 -7.43
C PRO A 246 -10.35 -0.80 -8.84
N LYS A 247 -10.40 -1.68 -9.85
CA LYS A 247 -10.54 -1.28 -11.26
C LYS A 247 -12.01 -0.95 -11.54
N PRO A 248 -12.37 0.29 -11.92
CA PRO A 248 -13.78 0.70 -12.01
C PRO A 248 -14.64 -0.17 -12.94
N ALA A 249 -14.11 -0.55 -14.11
CA ALA A 249 -14.84 -1.39 -15.06
C ALA A 249 -15.16 -2.78 -14.49
N ARG A 250 -14.24 -3.36 -13.72
CA ARG A 250 -14.37 -4.70 -13.13
C ARG A 250 -15.25 -4.69 -11.89
N LEU A 251 -15.17 -3.64 -11.08
CA LEU A 251 -16.09 -3.46 -9.96
C LEU A 251 -17.56 -3.33 -10.44
N LYS A 252 -17.80 -2.66 -11.58
CA LYS A 252 -19.13 -2.62 -12.22
C LYS A 252 -19.66 -4.01 -12.58
N GLU A 253 -18.80 -4.92 -13.05
CA GLU A 253 -19.19 -6.32 -13.34
C GLU A 253 -19.62 -7.07 -12.07
N VAL A 254 -18.85 -6.95 -10.99
CA VAL A 254 -19.17 -7.55 -9.69
C VAL A 254 -20.51 -7.03 -9.17
N LYS A 255 -20.74 -5.72 -9.21
CA LYS A 255 -22.02 -5.09 -8.82
C LYS A 255 -23.19 -5.63 -9.63
N ARG A 256 -23.02 -5.77 -10.95
CA ARG A 256 -24.07 -6.32 -11.83
C ARG A 256 -24.45 -7.75 -11.43
N LYS A 257 -23.47 -8.59 -11.07
CA LYS A 257 -23.72 -9.97 -10.62
C LYS A 257 -24.40 -9.99 -9.26
N LEU A 258 -23.94 -9.18 -8.30
CA LEU A 258 -24.59 -9.03 -6.99
C LEU A 258 -26.03 -8.52 -7.09
N ARG A 259 -26.30 -7.55 -7.96
CA ARG A 259 -27.66 -7.02 -8.20
C ARG A 259 -28.63 -8.11 -8.62
N LYS A 260 -28.20 -9.05 -9.48
CA LYS A 260 -29.05 -10.17 -9.92
C LYS A 260 -29.43 -11.10 -8.77
N VAL A 261 -28.48 -11.40 -7.90
CA VAL A 261 -28.69 -12.29 -6.74
C VAL A 261 -29.53 -11.60 -5.66
N LEU A 262 -29.19 -10.36 -5.32
CA LEU A 262 -29.83 -9.61 -4.24
C LEU A 262 -31.16 -8.96 -4.65
N LYS A 263 -31.48 -8.94 -5.96
CA LYS A 263 -32.68 -8.32 -6.53
C LYS A 263 -32.88 -6.84 -6.13
N ARG A 264 -31.78 -6.12 -5.92
CA ARG A 264 -31.74 -4.69 -5.62
C ARG A 264 -30.43 -4.07 -6.09
N ASP A 265 -30.38 -2.75 -6.13
CA ASP A 265 -29.13 -2.05 -6.39
C ASP A 265 -28.07 -2.30 -5.32
N VAL A 266 -26.81 -2.25 -5.78
CA VAL A 266 -25.61 -2.56 -5.00
C VAL A 266 -24.64 -1.41 -5.14
N THR A 267 -24.17 -0.90 -4.01
CA THR A 267 -23.17 0.17 -3.91
C THR A 267 -21.76 -0.37 -4.15
N ASP A 268 -20.80 0.52 -4.43
CA ASP A 268 -19.37 0.14 -4.55
C ASP A 268 -18.86 -0.45 -3.24
N ARG A 269 -19.29 0.11 -2.11
CA ARG A 269 -18.98 -0.37 -0.76
C ARG A 269 -19.45 -1.80 -0.53
N GLU A 270 -20.67 -2.13 -0.94
CA GLU A 270 -21.20 -3.50 -0.81
C GLU A 270 -20.46 -4.50 -1.70
N ALA A 271 -20.08 -4.11 -2.92
CA ALA A 271 -19.28 -4.95 -3.80
C ALA A 271 -17.87 -5.19 -3.23
N LEU A 272 -17.22 -4.16 -2.67
CA LEU A 272 -15.95 -4.31 -1.98
C LEU A 272 -16.08 -5.15 -0.72
N ASN A 273 -17.18 -5.01 0.04
CA ASN A 273 -17.45 -5.84 1.20
C ASN A 273 -17.64 -7.30 0.82
N TYR A 274 -18.36 -7.63 -0.26
CA TYR A 274 -18.46 -9.00 -0.77
C TYR A 274 -17.08 -9.63 -0.99
N ILE A 275 -16.18 -8.88 -1.64
CA ILE A 275 -14.80 -9.31 -1.86
C ILE A 275 -14.05 -9.47 -0.54
N LEU A 276 -14.14 -8.48 0.34
CA LEU A 276 -13.52 -8.50 1.68
C LEU A 276 -13.99 -9.71 2.51
N TYR A 277 -15.28 -10.07 2.40
CA TYR A 277 -15.84 -11.24 3.07
C TYR A 277 -15.19 -12.53 2.63
N HIS A 278 -14.95 -12.67 1.33
CA HIS A 278 -14.21 -13.81 0.81
C HIS A 278 -12.75 -13.81 1.31
N LEU A 279 -12.06 -12.67 1.27
CA LEU A 279 -10.65 -12.55 1.65
C LEU A 279 -10.37 -12.86 3.12
N ASN A 280 -11.33 -12.60 4.01
CA ASN A 280 -11.24 -12.96 5.43
C ASN A 280 -11.95 -14.30 5.77
N SER A 281 -12.38 -15.08 4.76
CA SER A 281 -13.08 -16.35 4.99
C SER A 281 -12.13 -17.51 5.33
N GLY A 282 -12.65 -18.54 5.99
CA GLY A 282 -11.92 -19.78 6.24
C GLY A 282 -11.47 -20.49 4.95
N ALA A 283 -12.25 -20.39 3.87
CA ALA A 283 -11.91 -20.95 2.57
C ALA A 283 -10.67 -20.26 1.97
N PHE A 284 -10.62 -18.93 2.01
CA PHE A 284 -9.44 -18.19 1.56
C PHE A 284 -8.21 -18.51 2.42
N LYS A 285 -8.37 -18.61 3.74
CA LYS A 285 -7.29 -19.05 4.64
C LYS A 285 -6.72 -20.41 4.27
N GLN A 286 -7.57 -21.38 3.95
CA GLN A 286 -7.13 -22.69 3.49
C GLN A 286 -6.39 -22.60 2.14
N ALA A 287 -6.92 -21.82 1.19
CA ALA A 287 -6.28 -21.62 -0.10
C ALA A 287 -4.90 -20.94 0.03
N LEU A 288 -4.79 -19.93 0.89
CA LEU A 288 -3.55 -19.25 1.20
C LEU A 288 -2.51 -20.21 1.80
N ASN A 289 -2.89 -20.96 2.83
CA ASN A 289 -1.98 -21.90 3.50
C ASN A 289 -1.44 -22.99 2.57
N LYS A 290 -2.20 -23.38 1.54
CA LYS A 290 -1.75 -24.36 0.53
C LYS A 290 -0.75 -23.79 -0.48
N ARG A 291 -0.82 -22.49 -0.79
CA ARG A 291 0.04 -21.85 -1.80
C ARG A 291 1.39 -21.37 -1.29
N ILE A 292 1.60 -21.31 0.02
CA ILE A 292 2.85 -20.78 0.58
C ILE A 292 3.73 -21.93 1.08
N SER A 293 4.81 -22.17 0.33
CA SER A 293 5.82 -23.19 0.62
C SER A 293 6.87 -22.74 1.64
N ARG A 294 7.01 -21.44 1.92
CA ARG A 294 8.04 -20.89 2.84
C ARG A 294 7.44 -20.05 3.96
N LYS A 295 7.51 -20.56 5.18
CA LYS A 295 7.24 -19.81 6.42
C LYS A 295 8.57 -19.37 7.03
N ARG A 296 8.76 -18.08 7.32
CA ARG A 296 9.91 -17.59 8.11
C ARG A 296 9.43 -17.32 9.53
N GLY A 297 9.83 -18.16 10.50
CA GLY A 297 9.36 -18.04 11.88
C GLY A 297 7.84 -18.17 12.05
N GLY A 298 7.17 -18.95 11.19
CA GLY A 298 5.72 -19.12 11.20
C GLY A 298 4.92 -18.01 10.51
N PHE A 299 5.58 -16.95 10.01
CA PHE A 299 4.93 -15.90 9.22
C PHE A 299 5.03 -16.18 7.72
N ILE A 300 3.96 -15.82 7.02
CA ILE A 300 3.82 -15.85 5.57
C ILE A 300 4.15 -14.45 5.04
N THR A 301 5.14 -14.35 4.16
CA THR A 301 5.33 -13.15 3.34
C THR A 301 4.49 -13.30 2.08
N ILE A 302 3.42 -12.52 1.97
CA ILE A 302 2.60 -12.50 0.77
C ILE A 302 3.28 -11.62 -0.28
N THR A 303 3.51 -12.20 -1.47
CA THR A 303 3.98 -11.46 -2.65
C THR A 303 2.80 -10.96 -3.47
N LYS A 304 3.08 -10.01 -4.37
CA LYS A 304 2.10 -9.48 -5.31
C LYS A 304 1.50 -10.59 -6.18
N ASP A 305 2.33 -11.43 -6.79
CA ASP A 305 1.88 -12.48 -7.72
C ASP A 305 1.00 -13.53 -7.02
N VAL A 306 1.33 -13.86 -5.77
CA VAL A 306 0.50 -14.74 -4.93
C VAL A 306 -0.85 -14.09 -4.67
N LEU A 307 -0.92 -12.78 -4.37
CA LEU A 307 -2.21 -12.09 -4.24
C LEU A 307 -2.98 -12.09 -5.56
N GLU A 308 -2.36 -11.65 -6.65
CA GLU A 308 -3.03 -11.47 -7.94
C GLU A 308 -3.69 -12.75 -8.46
N SER A 309 -3.15 -13.91 -8.08
CA SER A 309 -3.62 -15.23 -8.51
C SER A 309 -4.78 -15.80 -7.68
N PHE A 310 -5.19 -15.18 -6.56
CA PHE A 310 -6.37 -15.65 -5.82
C PHE A 310 -7.67 -15.28 -6.54
N ILE A 311 -8.67 -16.14 -6.42
CA ILE A 311 -9.94 -15.99 -7.12
C ILE A 311 -11.03 -15.55 -6.16
N ILE A 312 -11.76 -14.50 -6.55
CA ILE A 312 -13.04 -14.12 -5.96
C ILE A 312 -14.14 -14.87 -6.71
N PRO A 313 -14.97 -15.68 -6.02
CA PRO A 313 -16.05 -16.41 -6.67
C PRO A 313 -17.12 -15.46 -7.18
N GLU A 314 -17.80 -15.82 -8.27
CA GLU A 314 -19.01 -15.11 -8.66
C GLU A 314 -20.12 -15.28 -7.60
N PRO A 315 -20.91 -14.23 -7.31
CA PRO A 315 -22.11 -14.35 -6.48
C PRO A 315 -23.14 -15.30 -7.11
N LYS A 316 -23.80 -16.13 -6.30
CA LYS A 316 -24.83 -17.08 -6.73
C LYS A 316 -26.16 -16.87 -6.01
#